data_AF-A0A9D0KXI5-F1
#
_entry.id   AF-A0A9D0KXI5-F1
#
_cell.length_a   1.000
_cell.length_b   1.000
_cell.length_c   1.000
_cell.angle_alpha   90.00
_cell.angle_beta   90.00
_cell.angle_gamma   90.00
#
_symmetry.space_group_name_H-M   'P 1'
#
loop_
_entity.id
_entity.type
_entity.pdbx_description
1 polymer ?
#
loop_
_entity_poly.entity_id
_entity_poly.type
_entity_poly.pdbx_seq_one_letter_code
_entity_poly.pdbx_strand_id
1 'polypeptide(L)'
;ENTDNPFTNQCEEGQILKIPIAHHDGNYFVDDETLTKMEENGQIILRYCDEYGNITEEANPNGSIKNIAGITNENKNVFGLMPHPERAAESILGTEDGLYILRSILENYS
;
A
#
# COMPACT_ATOMS: atom_id res chain seq x y z
N GLU A 1 6.78 4.04 -2.72
CA GLU A 1 6.52 5.39 -2.19
C GLU A 1 7.37 5.68 -0.96
N ASN A 2 6.89 5.44 0.27
CA ASN A 2 7.54 5.88 1.50
C ASN A 2 7.90 4.68 2.39
N THR A 3 9.19 4.51 2.67
CA THR A 3 9.72 3.44 3.53
C THR A 3 10.10 3.95 4.93
N ASP A 4 10.02 5.26 5.19
CA ASP A 4 10.13 5.87 6.52
C ASP A 4 8.76 5.84 7.24
N ASN A 5 8.29 4.62 7.47
CA ASN A 5 6.99 4.32 8.06
C ASN A 5 6.98 2.91 8.70
N PRO A 6 6.38 2.72 9.90
CA PRO A 6 6.36 1.44 10.61
C PRO A 6 5.77 0.24 9.84
N PHE A 7 5.00 0.49 8.77
CA PHE A 7 4.34 -0.57 7.99
C PHE A 7 5.11 -0.98 6.72
N THR A 8 6.16 -0.24 6.35
CA THR A 8 6.89 -0.41 5.07
C THR A 8 8.41 -0.24 5.22
N ASN A 9 8.94 -0.25 6.46
CA ASN A 9 10.38 -0.07 6.72
C ASN A 9 11.26 -1.26 6.29
N GLN A 10 10.66 -2.41 6.02
CA GLN A 10 11.34 -3.56 5.41
C GLN A 10 11.29 -3.54 3.87
N CYS A 11 10.63 -2.55 3.27
CA CYS A 11 10.59 -2.37 1.82
C CYS A 11 11.71 -1.43 1.33
N GLU A 12 12.00 -1.48 0.03
CA GLU A 12 12.83 -0.49 -0.66
C GLU A 12 11.96 0.57 -1.36
N GLU A 13 12.51 1.78 -1.53
CA GLU A 13 11.84 2.82 -2.30
C GLU A 13 11.64 2.37 -3.76
N GLY A 14 10.43 2.53 -4.28
CA GLY A 14 10.07 2.07 -5.63
C GLY A 14 9.89 0.56 -5.79
N GLN A 15 9.99 -0.22 -4.71
CA GLN A 15 9.77 -1.66 -4.77
C GLN A 15 8.35 -2.00 -5.23
N ILE A 16 8.24 -2.86 -6.24
CA ILE A 16 6.98 -3.40 -6.72
C ILE A 16 6.62 -4.62 -5.86
N LEU A 17 5.41 -4.60 -5.29
CA LEU A 17 4.90 -5.70 -4.46
C LEU A 17 3.72 -6.36 -5.17
N LYS A 18 3.80 -7.67 -5.38
CA LYS A 18 2.69 -8.45 -5.90
C LYS A 18 1.83 -8.93 -4.74
N ILE A 19 0.70 -8.28 -4.48
CA ILE A 19 -0.20 -8.64 -3.36
C ILE A 19 -1.62 -8.88 -3.89
N PRO A 20 -2.27 -10.01 -3.57
CA PRO A 20 -3.63 -10.29 -3.99
C PRO A 20 -4.65 -9.26 -3.49
N ILE A 21 -5.66 -9.00 -4.32
CA ILE A 21 -6.83 -8.16 -4.00
C ILE A 21 -8.07 -9.03 -4.15
N ALA A 22 -9.00 -8.95 -3.21
CA ALA A 22 -10.19 -9.82 -3.18
C ALA A 22 -11.53 -9.07 -3.30
N HIS A 23 -11.51 -7.74 -3.42
CA HIS A 23 -12.70 -6.90 -3.39
C HIS A 23 -12.64 -5.77 -4.42
N HIS A 24 -13.77 -5.48 -5.07
CA HIS A 24 -13.90 -4.37 -6.03
C HIS A 24 -14.53 -3.10 -5.42
N ASP A 25 -15.08 -3.17 -4.20
CA ASP A 25 -15.76 -2.05 -3.54
C ASP A 25 -14.81 -1.11 -2.76
N GLY A 26 -13.50 -1.20 -3.00
CA GLY A 26 -12.47 -0.48 -2.25
C GLY A 26 -12.01 0.86 -2.84
N ASN A 27 -12.87 1.56 -3.58
CA ASN A 27 -12.52 2.85 -4.19
C ASN A 27 -12.20 3.89 -3.10
N TYR A 28 -10.92 4.22 -2.95
CA TYR A 28 -10.50 5.28 -2.03
C TYR A 28 -10.75 6.65 -2.66
N PHE A 29 -11.45 7.51 -1.93
CA PHE A 29 -11.79 8.87 -2.37
C PHE A 29 -11.67 9.86 -1.21
N VAL A 30 -11.11 11.03 -1.51
CA VAL A 30 -11.01 12.21 -0.64
C VAL A 30 -11.05 13.46 -1.51
N ASP A 31 -11.36 14.62 -0.93
CA ASP A 31 -11.27 15.91 -1.62
C ASP A 31 -9.81 16.33 -1.86
N ASP A 32 -9.61 17.28 -2.78
CA ASP A 32 -8.27 17.73 -3.22
C ASP A 32 -7.44 18.37 -2.09
N GLU A 33 -8.09 19.07 -1.14
CA GLU A 33 -7.40 19.70 -0.02
C GLU A 33 -6.86 18.62 0.94
N THR A 34 -7.71 17.65 1.27
CA THR A 34 -7.31 16.48 2.07
C THR A 34 -6.22 15.67 1.38
N LEU A 35 -6.35 15.40 0.07
CA LEU A 35 -5.35 14.68 -0.70
C LEU A 35 -3.98 15.37 -0.64
N THR A 36 -3.95 16.69 -0.87
CA THR A 36 -2.71 17.47 -0.83
C THR A 36 -2.03 17.37 0.53
N LYS A 37 -2.79 17.52 1.62
CA LYS A 37 -2.26 17.38 2.99
C LYS A 37 -1.71 15.97 3.24
N MET A 38 -2.40 14.93 2.78
CA MET A 38 -1.94 13.55 2.92
C MET A 38 -0.64 13.29 2.15
N GLU A 39 -0.49 13.85 0.96
CA GLU A 39 0.74 13.78 0.16
C GLU A 39 1.90 14.51 0.86
N GLU A 40 1.69 15.73 1.33
CA GLU A 40 2.68 16.51 2.09
C GLU A 40 3.12 15.81 3.38
N ASN A 41 2.18 15.16 4.08
CA ASN A 41 2.44 14.41 5.31
C ASN A 41 3.02 13.00 5.06
N GLY A 42 3.16 12.58 3.79
CA GLY A 42 3.68 11.25 3.44
C GLY A 42 2.80 10.09 3.91
N GLN A 43 1.48 10.31 3.96
CA GLN A 43 0.48 9.34 4.43
C GLN A 43 0.09 8.31 3.36
N ILE A 44 0.45 8.53 2.09
CA ILE A 44 0.24 7.56 1.02
C ILE A 44 1.43 6.63 0.98
N ILE A 45 1.20 5.36 1.29
CA ILE A 45 2.29 4.39 1.46
C ILE A 45 2.31 3.32 0.37
N LEU A 46 1.17 3.08 -0.30
CA LEU A 46 1.09 2.17 -1.44
C LEU A 46 0.18 2.71 -2.54
N ARG A 47 0.59 2.52 -3.79
CA ARG A 47 -0.19 2.79 -4.99
C ARG A 47 -0.25 1.55 -5.89
N TYR A 48 -1.35 1.38 -6.61
CA TYR A 48 -1.45 0.39 -7.66
C TYR A 48 -0.63 0.81 -8.88
N CYS A 49 0.15 -0.13 -9.41
CA CYS A 49 0.96 0.01 -10.60
C CYS A 49 0.89 -1.27 -11.44
N ASP A 50 1.32 -1.17 -12.70
CA ASP A 50 1.50 -2.33 -13.56
C ASP A 50 2.74 -3.16 -13.15
N GLU A 51 3.00 -4.25 -13.87
CA GLU A 51 4.13 -5.14 -13.60
C GLU A 51 5.52 -4.48 -13.76
N TYR A 52 5.59 -3.29 -14.38
CA TYR A 52 6.81 -2.50 -14.56
C TYR A 52 6.89 -1.31 -13.60
N GLY A 53 5.91 -1.16 -12.69
CA GLY A 53 5.87 -0.07 -11.72
C GLY A 53 5.24 1.22 -12.26
N ASN A 54 4.65 1.21 -13.46
CA ASN A 54 3.98 2.39 -13.99
C ASN A 54 2.61 2.55 -13.32
N ILE A 55 2.30 3.79 -12.92
CA ILE A 55 1.00 4.14 -12.34
C ILE A 55 0.08 4.56 -13.50
N THR A 56 -0.84 3.67 -13.89
CA THR A 56 -1.81 3.92 -14.96
C THR A 56 -3.24 3.67 -14.47
N GLU A 57 -4.24 4.20 -15.18
CA GLU A 57 -5.64 3.98 -14.81
C GLU A 57 -6.03 2.50 -14.92
N GLU A 58 -5.49 1.76 -15.88
CA GLU A 58 -5.75 0.33 -16.09
C GLU A 58 -5.20 -0.53 -14.96
N ALA A 59 -4.11 -0.10 -14.33
CA ALA A 59 -3.52 -0.77 -13.18
C ALA A 59 -4.33 -0.57 -11.90
N ASN A 60 -5.33 0.32 -11.90
CA ASN A 60 -6.15 0.68 -10.74
C ASN A 60 -7.46 -0.13 -10.72
N PRO A 61 -7.54 -1.24 -9.97
CA PRO A 61 -8.63 -2.22 -10.10
C PRO A 61 -9.97 -1.76 -9.51
N ASN A 62 -9.96 -0.68 -8.74
CA ASN A 62 -11.13 -0.17 -8.01
C ASN A 62 -11.39 1.33 -8.26
N GLY A 63 -10.57 1.98 -9.08
CA GLY A 63 -10.71 3.40 -9.42
C GLY A 63 -10.37 4.36 -8.27
N SER A 64 -9.57 3.94 -7.28
CA SER A 64 -9.11 4.82 -6.20
C SER A 64 -8.44 6.08 -6.75
N ILE A 65 -8.69 7.23 -6.12
CA ILE A 65 -8.02 8.48 -6.50
C ILE A 65 -6.49 8.31 -6.48
N LYS A 66 -5.82 8.75 -7.56
CA LYS A 66 -4.37 8.64 -7.74
C LYS A 66 -3.80 7.22 -7.51
N ASN A 67 -4.57 6.18 -7.81
CA ASN A 67 -4.20 4.78 -7.61
C ASN A 67 -3.87 4.39 -6.16
N ILE A 68 -4.39 5.12 -5.16
CA ILE A 68 -4.06 4.85 -3.76
C ILE A 68 -4.59 3.47 -3.34
N ALA A 69 -3.69 2.64 -2.83
CA ALA A 69 -3.96 1.27 -2.38
C ALA A 69 -3.82 1.12 -0.84
N GLY A 70 -3.01 1.99 -0.22
CA GLY A 70 -2.78 1.98 1.22
C GLY A 70 -2.35 3.34 1.77
N ILE A 71 -2.89 3.68 2.93
CA ILE A 71 -2.67 4.97 3.61
C ILE A 71 -2.42 4.78 5.11
N THR A 72 -1.79 5.77 5.74
CA THR A 72 -1.75 5.87 7.20
C THR A 72 -2.52 7.09 7.72
N ASN A 73 -2.86 7.07 9.01
CA ASN A 73 -3.25 8.31 9.70
C ASN A 73 -2.05 9.26 9.86
N GLU A 74 -2.31 10.48 10.31
CA GLU A 74 -1.28 11.54 10.51
C GLU A 74 -0.16 11.10 11.47
N ASN A 75 -0.52 10.34 12.51
CA ASN A 75 0.45 9.82 13.49
C ASN A 75 1.18 8.55 13.03
N LYS A 76 0.96 8.09 11.80
CA LYS A 76 1.57 6.88 11.20
C LYS A 76 1.47 5.62 12.07
N ASN A 77 0.38 5.46 12.81
CA ASN A 77 0.16 4.31 13.70
C ASN A 77 -1.12 3.52 13.39
N VAL A 78 -1.91 3.96 12.43
CA VAL A 78 -3.03 3.22 11.86
C VAL A 78 -2.78 3.09 10.36
N PHE A 79 -2.83 1.86 9.85
CA PHE A 79 -2.67 1.53 8.44
C PHE A 79 -3.99 1.03 7.85
N GLY A 80 -4.53 1.76 6.88
CA GLY A 80 -5.60 1.29 6.01
C GLY A 80 -5.00 0.68 4.75
N LEU A 81 -5.30 -0.59 4.48
CA LEU A 81 -4.80 -1.32 3.32
C LEU A 81 -5.92 -2.13 2.65
N MET A 82 -6.04 -2.00 1.33
CA MET A 82 -6.98 -2.80 0.53
C MET A 82 -6.41 -4.15 0.07
N PRO A 83 -5.15 -4.24 -0.42
CA PRO A 83 -4.49 -5.52 -0.66
C PRO A 83 -4.44 -6.40 0.59
N HIS A 84 -4.38 -7.71 0.38
CA HIS A 84 -4.34 -8.73 1.43
C HIS A 84 -2.92 -9.31 1.60
N PRO A 85 -2.01 -8.64 2.35
CA PRO A 85 -0.63 -9.10 2.52
C PRO A 85 -0.55 -10.46 3.22
N GLU A 86 -1.55 -10.81 4.04
CA GLU A 86 -1.64 -12.12 4.69
C GLU A 86 -1.79 -13.27 3.68
N ARG A 87 -2.34 -12.99 2.50
CA ARG A 87 -2.49 -13.96 1.40
C ARG A 87 -1.25 -14.03 0.50
N ALA A 88 -0.27 -13.18 0.74
CA ALA A 88 1.01 -13.08 0.04
C ALA A 88 2.19 -13.43 0.98
N ALA A 89 1.96 -14.31 1.95
CA ALA A 89 2.95 -14.67 2.97
C ALA A 89 3.59 -16.06 2.75
N GLU A 90 3.08 -16.85 1.80
CA GLU A 90 3.59 -18.19 1.50
C GLU A 90 3.78 -18.34 -0.01
N SER A 91 4.95 -18.82 -0.44
CA SER A 91 5.27 -19.09 -1.84
C SER A 91 4.29 -20.02 -2.53
N ILE A 92 3.66 -20.95 -1.79
CA ILE A 92 2.59 -21.82 -2.30
C ILE A 92 1.33 -21.03 -2.72
N LEU A 93 1.07 -19.88 -2.11
CA LEU A 93 -0.07 -19.01 -2.41
C LEU A 93 0.21 -17.99 -3.52
N GLY A 94 1.42 -18.00 -4.09
CA GLY A 94 1.78 -17.31 -5.33
C GLY A 94 2.85 -16.23 -5.20
N THR A 95 3.11 -15.70 -4.00
CA THR A 95 4.14 -14.70 -3.72
C THR A 95 4.37 -14.57 -2.21
N GLU A 96 5.56 -14.08 -1.83
CA GLU A 96 5.97 -13.82 -0.45
C GLU A 96 6.11 -12.31 -0.15
N ASP A 97 5.72 -11.44 -1.09
CA ASP A 97 5.87 -9.99 -0.96
C ASP A 97 5.07 -9.38 0.21
N GLY A 98 4.00 -10.05 0.65
CA GLY A 98 3.25 -9.65 1.84
C GLY A 98 4.09 -9.71 3.12
N LEU A 99 5.17 -10.52 3.14
CA LEU A 99 6.07 -10.61 4.28
C LEU A 99 6.81 -9.31 4.58
N TYR A 100 7.06 -8.45 3.59
CA TYR A 100 7.70 -7.15 3.85
C TYR A 100 6.84 -6.28 4.76
N ILE A 101 5.53 -6.23 4.51
CA ILE A 101 4.58 -5.50 5.35
C ILE A 101 4.46 -6.15 6.73
N LEU A 102 4.28 -7.49 6.78
CA LEU A 102 4.11 -8.21 8.05
C LEU A 102 5.36 -8.11 8.94
N ARG A 103 6.56 -8.21 8.37
CA ARG A 103 7.82 -8.04 9.12
C ARG A 103 8.00 -6.61 9.60
N SER A 104 7.62 -5.61 8.81
CA SER A 104 7.67 -4.20 9.22
C SER A 104 6.81 -3.98 10.48
N ILE A 105 5.59 -4.53 10.49
CA ILE A 105 4.69 -4.47 11.66
C ILE A 105 5.33 -5.16 12.87
N LEU A 106 5.86 -6.37 12.69
CA LEU A 106 6.49 -7.11 13.79
C LEU A 106 7.66 -6.34 14.39
N GLU A 107 8.56 -5.78 13.59
CA GLU A 107 9.72 -5.04 14.11
C GLU A 107 9.33 -3.82 14.95
N ASN A 108 8.28 -3.09 14.57
CA ASN A 108 7.92 -1.83 15.18
C ASN A 108 6.90 -1.94 16.34
N TYR A 109 6.24 -3.10 16.49
CA TYR A 109 5.18 -3.31 17.48
C TYR A 109 5.35 -4.58 18.33
N SER A 110 6.51 -5.24 18.28
CA SER A 110 6.87 -6.35 19.19
C SER A 110 7.47 -5.89 20.51
#